data_AF-A0A9N9ILA8-F1
#
_entry.id   AF-A0A9N9ILA8-F1
#
_cell.length_a   1.000
_cell.length_b   1.000
_cell.length_c   1.000
_cell.angle_alpha   90.00
_cell.angle_beta   90.00
_cell.angle_gamma   90.00
#
_symmetry.space_group_name_H-M   'P 1'
#
loop_
_entity.id
_entity.type
_entity.pdbx_description
1 polymer ?
#
loop_
_entity_poly.entity_id
_entity_poly.type
_entity_poly.pdbx_seq_one_letter_code
_entity_poly.pdbx_strand_id
1 'polypeptide(L)'
;GDEGRENNEQFSILLEQLIKRIANKLPDPQKSANQLSNFTKIGDPQLYKLIKDCMDSQSDYKTVKKSQKEALKKIEQVSSSLYETFLIILRRISLTIINKDLIPLLMHKMNTIMSIDSISQTNENKSTNENNDKDSVSQNNNSESTSQNNKNNENESINQQNSNMVKAAHDLLKEISLRFPALYRSHIGELTQLLAEDANELLIEDSLEALSQFSKKYPNETPQDSICKRRLIKYALEGSQQQAKYAAIVLGQMHDKYQIFTGLLRKIVPNLSHDSPNLLSHLSVLSELALYSSSKYEEESEAITEFIIKELIYTNRYQ
;
A
#
# COMPACT_ATOMS: atom_id res chain seq x y z
N GLY A 1 -5.56 44.57 -19.26
CA GLY A 1 -4.91 45.61 -18.44
C GLY A 1 -5.11 45.31 -16.98
N ASP A 2 -6.38 45.24 -16.55
CA ASP A 2 -6.77 44.92 -15.16
C ASP A 2 -6.72 43.42 -14.82
N GLU A 3 -7.21 42.52 -15.68
CA GLU A 3 -7.22 41.07 -15.38
C GLU A 3 -5.81 40.48 -15.14
N GLY A 4 -4.78 41.05 -15.77
CA GLY A 4 -3.39 40.64 -15.56
C GLY A 4 -2.78 41.16 -14.25
N ARG A 5 -3.33 42.24 -13.68
CA ARG A 5 -2.89 42.80 -12.38
C ARG A 5 -3.56 42.11 -11.22
N GLU A 6 -4.88 41.89 -11.32
CA GLU A 6 -5.63 41.12 -10.31
C GLU A 6 -5.08 39.69 -10.16
N ASN A 7 -4.74 39.02 -11.27
CA ASN A 7 -4.12 37.68 -11.21
C ASN A 7 -2.74 37.68 -10.52
N ASN A 8 -1.94 38.74 -10.70
CA ASN A 8 -0.63 38.86 -10.05
C ASN A 8 -0.76 39.17 -8.56
N GLU A 9 -1.73 39.99 -8.16
CA GLU A 9 -2.02 40.26 -6.74
C GLU A 9 -2.52 39.00 -6.03
N GLN A 10 -3.45 38.26 -6.64
CA GLN A 10 -3.93 36.98 -6.11
C GLN A 10 -2.79 35.96 -5.94
N PHE A 11 -1.88 35.89 -6.91
CA PHE A 11 -0.71 35.03 -6.84
C PHE A 11 0.24 35.44 -5.70
N SER A 12 0.45 36.75 -5.49
CA SER A 12 1.29 37.26 -4.41
C SER A 12 0.70 36.93 -3.03
N ILE A 13 -0.61 37.10 -2.86
CA ILE A 13 -1.34 36.74 -1.63
C ILE A 13 -1.21 35.25 -1.36
N LEU A 14 -1.43 34.40 -2.37
CA LEU A 14 -1.29 32.95 -2.23
C LEU A 14 0.14 32.56 -1.83
N LEU A 15 1.15 33.17 -2.44
CA LEU A 15 2.56 32.91 -2.13
C LEU A 15 2.88 33.24 -0.67
N GLU A 16 2.42 34.39 -0.17
CA GLU A 16 2.61 34.75 1.24
C GLU A 16 1.92 33.77 2.20
N GLN A 17 0.72 33.32 1.86
CA GLN A 17 0.02 32.30 2.65
C GLN A 17 0.78 30.98 2.69
N LEU A 18 1.33 30.54 1.55
CA LEU A 18 2.15 29.33 1.47
C LEU A 18 3.44 29.45 2.29
N ILE A 19 4.13 30.60 2.20
CA ILE A 19 5.33 30.87 3.01
C ILE A 19 5.01 30.77 4.49
N LYS A 20 3.93 31.42 4.96
CA LYS A 20 3.51 31.37 6.37
C LYS A 20 3.18 29.94 6.81
N ARG A 21 2.46 29.17 5.99
CA ARG A 21 2.12 27.77 6.29
C ARG A 21 3.36 26.89 6.43
N ILE A 22 4.33 27.02 5.54
CA ILE A 22 5.58 26.23 5.59
C ILE A 22 6.45 26.67 6.77
N ALA A 23 6.59 27.98 6.98
CA ALA A 23 7.40 28.54 8.07
C ALA A 23 6.90 28.09 9.46
N ASN A 24 5.58 28.01 9.66
CA ASN A 24 4.98 27.53 10.91
C ASN A 24 5.27 26.05 11.22
N LYS A 25 5.81 25.28 10.26
CA LYS A 25 6.25 23.89 10.48
C LYS A 25 7.76 23.79 10.76
N LEU A 26 8.48 24.90 10.77
CA LEU A 26 9.92 24.96 10.98
C LEU A 26 10.24 25.50 12.40
N PRO A 27 11.46 25.23 12.92
CA PRO A 27 11.81 25.59 14.31
C PRO A 27 11.72 27.09 14.62
N ASP A 28 12.00 27.96 13.64
CA ASP A 28 11.90 29.41 13.77
C ASP A 28 11.01 29.98 12.65
N PRO A 29 9.70 30.15 12.91
CA PRO A 29 8.76 30.60 11.88
C PRO A 29 9.06 31.98 11.32
N GLN A 30 9.56 32.92 12.13
CA GLN A 30 9.85 34.29 11.66
C GLN A 30 11.07 34.29 10.74
N LYS A 31 12.17 33.66 11.18
CA LYS A 31 13.38 33.53 10.36
C LYS A 31 13.09 32.73 9.08
N SER A 32 12.39 31.61 9.18
CA SER A 32 12.07 30.78 8.01
C SER A 32 11.15 31.49 7.04
N ALA A 33 10.17 32.28 7.48
CA ALA A 33 9.31 33.06 6.57
C ALA A 33 10.13 34.10 5.78
N ASN A 34 11.02 34.82 6.45
CA ASN A 34 11.92 35.78 5.81
C ASN A 34 12.85 35.11 4.80
N GLN A 35 13.43 33.97 5.16
CA GLN A 35 14.31 33.20 4.27
C GLN A 35 13.57 32.61 3.07
N LEU A 36 12.35 32.10 3.25
CA LEU A 36 11.51 31.64 2.14
C LEU A 36 11.09 32.79 1.21
N SER A 37 10.78 33.97 1.76
CA SER A 37 10.50 35.18 0.97
C SER A 37 11.71 35.65 0.17
N ASN A 38 12.92 35.52 0.73
CA ASN A 38 14.14 35.83 -0.01
C ASN A 38 14.42 34.79 -1.09
N PHE A 39 14.10 33.52 -0.85
CA PHE A 39 14.25 32.46 -1.83
C PHE A 39 13.36 32.66 -3.07
N THR A 40 12.14 33.17 -2.93
CA THR A 40 11.25 33.41 -4.08
C THR A 40 11.78 34.51 -5.02
N LYS A 41 12.62 35.41 -4.50
CA LYS A 41 13.26 36.49 -5.29
C LYS A 41 14.47 36.03 -6.10
N ILE A 42 15.06 34.87 -5.79
CA ILE A 42 16.24 34.34 -6.49
C ILE A 42 15.89 33.98 -7.94
N GLY A 43 14.74 33.33 -8.16
CA GLY A 43 14.28 32.97 -9.51
C GLY A 43 15.17 31.97 -10.26
N ASP A 44 15.92 31.09 -9.56
CA ASP A 44 16.80 30.09 -10.19
C ASP A 44 16.01 28.84 -10.65
N PRO A 45 15.81 28.63 -11.96
CA PRO A 45 15.03 27.50 -12.47
C PRO A 45 15.68 26.14 -12.22
N GLN A 46 17.03 26.10 -12.19
CA GLN A 46 17.75 24.85 -11.92
C GLN A 46 17.57 24.45 -10.47
N LEU A 47 17.64 25.39 -9.53
CA LEU A 47 17.38 25.12 -8.13
C LEU A 47 15.95 24.62 -7.91
N TYR A 48 14.96 25.22 -8.57
CA TYR A 48 13.57 24.73 -8.51
C TYR A 48 13.42 23.33 -9.08
N LYS A 49 14.14 23.01 -10.16
CA LYS A 49 14.17 21.66 -10.72
C LYS A 49 14.78 20.67 -9.73
N LEU A 50 15.94 20.96 -9.15
CA LEU A 50 16.59 20.07 -8.17
C LEU A 50 15.70 19.80 -6.95
N ILE A 51 14.97 20.80 -6.47
CA ILE A 51 14.00 20.65 -5.37
C ILE A 51 12.82 19.77 -5.81
N LYS A 52 12.30 19.92 -7.03
CA LYS A 52 11.25 19.04 -7.58
C LYS A 52 11.74 17.60 -7.72
N ASP A 53 12.95 17.41 -8.23
CA ASP A 53 13.56 16.08 -8.41
C ASP A 53 13.75 15.36 -7.06
N CYS A 54 13.88 16.10 -5.95
CA CYS A 54 13.90 15.49 -4.60
C CYS A 54 12.56 14.83 -4.21
N MET A 55 11.44 15.32 -4.76
CA MET A 55 10.08 14.88 -4.45
C MET A 55 9.51 13.94 -5.52
N ASP A 56 10.31 13.59 -6.54
CA ASP A 56 9.85 12.73 -7.63
C ASP A 56 9.68 11.29 -7.17
N SER A 57 8.42 10.83 -7.14
CA SER A 57 8.06 9.45 -6.83
C SER A 57 8.64 8.41 -7.79
N GLN A 58 9.04 8.80 -9.01
CA GLN A 58 9.60 7.86 -10.00
C GLN A 58 11.12 7.79 -9.98
N SER A 59 11.77 8.57 -9.11
CA SER A 59 13.22 8.56 -8.96
C SER A 59 13.69 7.49 -7.98
N ASP A 60 14.82 6.85 -8.30
CA ASP A 60 15.48 5.89 -7.42
C ASP A 60 16.20 6.58 -6.25
N TYR A 61 16.60 5.81 -5.24
CA TYR A 61 17.29 6.37 -4.06
C TYR A 61 18.53 7.20 -4.43
N LYS A 62 19.35 6.72 -5.38
CA LYS A 62 20.61 7.37 -5.77
C LYS A 62 20.34 8.74 -6.41
N THR A 63 19.33 8.81 -7.26
CA THR A 63 18.90 10.01 -7.98
C THR A 63 18.36 11.04 -7.01
N VAL A 64 17.42 10.67 -6.14
CA VAL A 64 16.89 11.58 -5.10
C VAL A 64 18.02 12.09 -4.20
N LYS A 65 18.94 11.21 -3.78
CA LYS A 65 20.05 11.60 -2.90
C LYS A 65 21.04 12.54 -3.58
N LYS A 66 21.30 12.33 -4.88
CA LYS A 66 22.14 13.21 -5.69
C LYS A 66 21.49 14.58 -5.83
N SER A 67 20.21 14.64 -6.22
CA SER A 67 19.45 15.90 -6.34
C SER A 67 19.40 16.66 -5.01
N GLN A 68 19.21 15.97 -3.88
CA GLN A 68 19.24 16.58 -2.55
C GLN A 68 20.60 17.23 -2.24
N LYS A 69 21.71 16.55 -2.53
CA LYS A 69 23.06 17.07 -2.31
C LYS A 69 23.36 18.27 -3.22
N GLU A 70 22.99 18.19 -4.50
CA GLU A 70 23.17 19.27 -5.47
C GLU A 70 22.33 20.49 -5.11
N ALA A 71 21.06 20.30 -4.70
CA ALA A 71 20.20 21.37 -4.22
C ALA A 71 20.82 22.11 -3.03
N LEU A 72 21.31 21.37 -2.02
CA LEU A 72 21.94 21.97 -0.83
C LEU A 72 23.20 22.77 -1.18
N LYS A 73 24.08 22.22 -2.03
CA LYS A 73 25.27 22.95 -2.51
C LYS A 73 24.88 24.22 -3.26
N LYS A 74 23.86 24.15 -4.12
CA LYS A 74 23.39 25.29 -4.89
C LYS A 74 22.79 26.37 -3.98
N ILE A 75 22.02 25.99 -2.96
CA ILE A 75 21.48 26.93 -1.96
C ILE A 75 22.60 27.64 -1.22
N GLU A 76 23.62 26.90 -0.78
CA GLU A 76 24.79 27.46 -0.09
C GLU A 76 25.54 28.48 -0.96
N GLN A 77 25.68 28.19 -2.26
CA GLN A 77 26.29 29.10 -3.24
C GLN A 77 25.47 30.36 -3.49
N VAL A 78 24.14 30.25 -3.55
CA VAL A 78 23.27 31.40 -3.82
C VAL A 78 23.13 32.29 -2.59
N SER A 79 22.95 31.69 -1.41
CA SER A 79 22.94 32.42 -0.15
C SER A 79 23.17 31.48 1.03
N SER A 80 24.31 31.62 1.70
CA SER A 80 24.64 30.86 2.90
C SER A 80 23.60 31.03 4.01
N SER A 81 22.91 32.18 4.05
CA SER A 81 21.85 32.44 5.03
C SER A 81 20.65 31.47 4.89
N LEU A 82 20.36 30.96 3.68
CA LEU A 82 19.23 30.08 3.42
C LEU A 82 19.50 28.61 3.82
N TYR A 83 20.77 28.26 4.01
CA TYR A 83 21.21 26.88 4.14
C TYR A 83 20.52 26.13 5.28
N GLU A 84 20.47 26.71 6.48
CA GLU A 84 19.88 26.04 7.65
C GLU A 84 18.40 25.70 7.46
N THR A 85 17.60 26.64 6.96
CA THR A 85 16.17 26.41 6.70
C THR A 85 15.97 25.37 5.61
N PHE A 86 16.70 25.48 4.50
CA PHE A 86 16.54 24.53 3.40
C PHE A 86 17.13 23.15 3.70
N LEU A 87 18.12 23.04 4.59
CA LEU A 87 18.60 21.75 5.08
C LEU A 87 17.49 20.96 5.75
N ILE A 88 16.69 21.62 6.60
CA ILE A 88 15.54 21.00 7.26
C ILE A 88 14.45 20.66 6.24
N ILE A 89 14.11 21.59 5.35
CA ILE A 89 13.09 21.38 4.32
C ILE A 89 13.46 20.19 3.42
N LEU A 90 14.66 20.19 2.85
CA LEU A 90 15.12 19.13 1.95
C LEU A 90 15.24 17.78 2.64
N ARG A 91 15.60 17.73 3.93
CA ARG A 91 15.55 16.46 4.67
C ARG A 91 14.15 15.90 4.82
N ARG A 92 13.12 16.75 4.87
CA ARG A 92 11.72 16.35 5.07
C ARG A 92 10.97 16.04 3.79
N ILE A 93 11.25 16.77 2.70
CA ILE A 93 10.53 16.60 1.42
C ILE A 93 11.21 15.59 0.50
N SER A 94 12.52 15.33 0.68
CA SER A 94 13.20 14.36 -0.16
C SER A 94 12.71 12.95 0.14
N LEU A 95 12.32 12.23 -0.91
CA LEU A 95 11.90 10.83 -0.86
C LEU A 95 13.11 9.88 -0.69
N THR A 96 13.92 10.06 0.36
CA THR A 96 15.12 9.24 0.60
C THR A 96 14.85 7.94 1.33
N ILE A 97 13.83 7.94 2.21
CA ILE A 97 13.43 6.74 2.97
C ILE A 97 12.41 5.96 2.14
N ILE A 98 11.33 6.62 1.77
CA ILE A 98 10.25 6.03 0.96
C ILE A 98 10.48 6.45 -0.49
N ASN A 99 10.94 5.52 -1.32
CA ASN A 99 11.18 5.70 -2.75
C ASN A 99 10.70 4.46 -3.52
N LYS A 100 10.74 4.50 -4.86
CA LYS A 100 10.22 3.39 -5.66
C LYS A 100 10.96 2.07 -5.42
N ASP A 101 12.24 2.08 -5.08
CA ASP A 101 13.03 0.86 -4.88
C ASP A 101 12.69 0.15 -3.57
N LEU A 102 12.06 0.86 -2.62
CA LEU A 102 11.64 0.28 -1.35
C LEU A 102 10.51 -0.75 -1.53
N ILE A 103 9.61 -0.54 -2.49
CA ILE A 103 8.46 -1.41 -2.74
C ILE A 103 8.89 -2.86 -3.04
N PRO A 104 9.67 -3.14 -4.11
CA PRO A 104 10.07 -4.50 -4.43
C PRO A 104 10.96 -5.10 -3.34
N LEU A 105 11.75 -4.29 -2.62
CA LEU A 105 12.56 -4.75 -1.50
C LEU A 105 11.69 -5.32 -0.37
N LEU A 106 10.64 -4.61 0.03
CA LEU A 106 9.72 -5.05 1.08
C LEU A 106 8.97 -6.32 0.64
N MET A 107 8.42 -6.31 -0.58
CA MET A 107 7.68 -7.45 -1.13
C MET A 107 8.55 -8.71 -1.23
N HIS A 108 9.77 -8.59 -1.76
CA HIS A 108 10.72 -9.70 -1.84
C HIS A 108 11.10 -10.21 -0.45
N LYS A 109 11.36 -9.31 0.50
CA LYS A 109 11.74 -9.69 1.87
C LYS A 109 10.61 -10.45 2.56
N MET A 110 9.37 -9.98 2.43
CA MET A 110 8.18 -10.68 2.94
C MET A 110 8.05 -12.06 2.33
N ASN A 111 8.12 -12.15 0.99
CA ASN A 111 8.01 -13.43 0.29
C ASN A 111 9.10 -14.43 0.72
N THR A 112 10.34 -13.95 0.89
CA THR A 112 11.47 -14.78 1.33
C THR A 112 11.25 -15.32 2.74
N ILE A 113 10.84 -14.47 3.69
CA ILE A 113 10.62 -14.89 5.08
C ILE A 113 9.47 -15.91 5.15
N MET A 114 8.36 -15.65 4.46
CA MET A 114 7.21 -16.56 4.45
C MET A 114 7.53 -17.91 3.79
N SER A 115 8.41 -17.93 2.79
CA SER A 115 8.89 -19.17 2.15
C SER A 115 9.76 -20.00 3.11
N ILE A 116 10.53 -19.35 3.98
CA ILE A 116 11.35 -20.03 5.00
C ILE A 116 10.44 -20.66 6.07
N ASP A 117 9.43 -19.92 6.54
CA ASP A 117 8.51 -20.41 7.57
C ASP A 117 7.73 -21.66 7.13
N SER A 118 7.36 -21.75 5.85
CA SER A 118 6.70 -22.93 5.27
C SER A 118 7.62 -24.15 5.12
N ILE A 119 8.93 -23.94 4.90
CA ILE A 119 9.94 -25.02 4.85
C ILE A 119 10.25 -25.57 6.25
N SER A 120 10.29 -24.72 7.27
CA SER A 120 10.52 -25.14 8.67
C SER A 120 9.39 -26.06 9.17
N GLN A 121 8.13 -25.75 8.84
CA GLN A 121 6.97 -26.57 9.21
C GLN A 121 6.91 -27.93 8.48
N THR A 122 7.45 -28.03 7.26
CA THR A 122 7.48 -29.29 6.51
C THR A 122 8.57 -30.24 7.01
N ASN A 123 9.67 -29.72 7.58
CA ASN A 123 10.75 -30.53 8.13
C ASN A 123 10.42 -31.09 9.53
N GLU A 124 9.69 -30.36 10.38
CA GLU A 124 9.22 -30.88 11.68
C GLU A 124 8.22 -32.03 11.53
N ASN A 125 7.35 -31.98 10.50
CA ASN A 125 6.38 -33.05 10.24
C ASN A 125 7.01 -34.32 9.64
N LYS A 126 8.22 -34.24 9.06
CA LYS A 126 8.95 -35.41 8.55
C LYS A 126 9.68 -36.18 9.64
N SER A 127 10.24 -35.50 10.65
CA SER A 127 10.92 -36.15 11.77
C SER A 127 9.99 -36.89 12.74
N THR A 128 8.68 -36.66 12.65
CA THR A 128 7.69 -37.31 13.55
C THR A 128 7.10 -38.61 12.96
N ASN A 129 7.27 -38.87 11.66
CA ASN A 129 6.60 -40.00 10.96
C ASN A 129 7.50 -41.20 10.61
N GLU A 130 8.80 -41.21 10.95
CA GLU A 130 9.70 -42.34 10.66
C GLU A 130 9.95 -43.30 11.85
N ASN A 131 9.36 -43.08 13.03
CA ASN A 131 9.63 -43.89 14.23
C ASN A 131 8.47 -44.80 14.69
N ASN A 132 7.71 -45.39 13.78
CA ASN A 132 6.74 -46.43 14.10
C ASN A 132 7.04 -47.71 13.31
N ASP A 133 8.17 -48.35 13.60
CA ASP A 133 8.30 -49.80 13.45
C ASP A 133 9.56 -50.35 14.17
N LYS A 134 9.29 -51.34 15.04
CA LYS A 134 10.17 -52.40 15.59
C LYS A 134 10.94 -52.19 16.91
N ASP A 135 10.39 -52.86 17.93
CA ASP A 135 11.01 -53.83 18.86
C ASP A 135 12.21 -53.44 19.74
N SER A 136 11.90 -53.32 21.04
CA SER A 136 12.64 -53.77 22.23
C SER A 136 14.18 -53.75 22.24
N VAL A 137 14.77 -52.95 23.12
CA VAL A 137 15.50 -53.36 24.35
C VAL A 137 16.26 -52.14 24.91
N SER A 138 16.08 -51.91 26.21
CA SER A 138 16.73 -50.86 27.00
C SER A 138 18.25 -50.94 27.00
N GLN A 139 18.95 -49.81 26.85
CA GLN A 139 20.07 -49.40 27.71
C GLN A 139 20.52 -47.96 27.45
N ASN A 140 20.57 -47.20 28.56
CA ASN A 140 21.37 -46.01 28.87
C ASN A 140 22.16 -45.31 27.75
N ASN A 141 21.91 -44.00 27.60
CA ASN A 141 22.95 -42.95 27.64
C ASN A 141 22.33 -41.58 27.94
N ASN A 142 22.52 -41.10 29.18
CA ASN A 142 22.27 -39.72 29.59
C ASN A 142 23.48 -38.85 29.19
N SER A 143 23.42 -38.19 28.02
CA SER A 143 24.31 -37.06 27.70
C SER A 143 23.90 -36.20 26.49
N GLU A 144 22.65 -36.26 25.99
CA GLU A 144 22.22 -35.46 24.81
C GLU A 144 21.13 -34.40 25.09
N SER A 145 20.60 -34.31 26.31
CA SER A 145 19.43 -33.46 26.61
C SER A 145 19.70 -31.95 26.70
N THR A 146 20.96 -31.51 26.78
CA THR A 146 21.30 -30.09 27.01
C THR A 146 21.55 -29.31 25.71
N SER A 147 21.79 -30.00 24.58
CA SER A 147 22.04 -29.35 23.28
C SER A 147 20.77 -29.16 22.42
N GLN A 148 19.68 -29.86 22.75
CA GLN A 148 18.39 -29.74 22.04
C GLN A 148 17.52 -28.60 22.59
N ASN A 149 17.54 -28.34 23.91
CA ASN A 149 16.76 -27.25 24.51
C ASN A 149 17.27 -25.83 24.14
N ASN A 150 18.57 -25.65 23.91
CA ASN A 150 19.09 -24.34 23.46
C ASN A 150 18.75 -24.04 21.99
N LYS A 151 18.72 -25.06 21.11
CA LYS A 151 18.33 -24.87 19.70
C LYS A 151 16.84 -24.54 19.53
N ASN A 152 15.97 -25.11 20.38
CA ASN A 152 14.54 -24.83 20.33
C ASN A 152 14.22 -23.38 20.74
N ASN A 153 14.87 -22.87 21.80
CA ASN A 153 14.71 -21.47 22.23
C ASN A 153 15.27 -20.45 21.22
N GLU A 154 16.37 -20.78 20.53
CA GLU A 154 16.93 -19.93 19.47
C GLU A 154 16.02 -19.89 18.23
N ASN A 155 15.44 -21.04 17.83
CA ASN A 155 14.52 -21.11 16.71
C ASN A 155 13.20 -20.37 16.96
N GLU A 156 12.65 -20.44 18.18
CA GLU A 156 11.45 -19.68 18.56
C GLU A 156 11.69 -18.16 18.53
N SER A 157 12.86 -17.70 18.99
CA SER A 157 13.25 -16.28 18.94
C SER A 157 13.39 -15.77 17.51
N ILE A 158 13.98 -16.57 16.61
CA ILE A 158 14.13 -16.24 15.19
C ILE A 158 12.77 -16.19 14.48
N ASN A 159 11.88 -17.16 14.74
CA ASN A 159 10.54 -17.19 14.15
C ASN A 159 9.69 -15.98 14.60
N GLN A 160 9.81 -15.58 15.87
CA GLN A 160 9.14 -14.38 16.36
C GLN A 160 9.68 -13.11 15.69
N GLN A 161 10.99 -13.01 15.48
CA GLN A 161 11.60 -11.88 14.77
C GLN A 161 11.16 -11.83 13.30
N ASN A 162 11.11 -12.97 12.62
CA ASN A 162 10.63 -13.09 11.25
C ASN A 162 9.17 -12.64 11.11
N SER A 163 8.29 -13.11 12.00
CA SER A 163 6.89 -12.70 12.04
C SER A 163 6.75 -11.19 12.25
N ASN A 164 7.54 -10.61 13.16
CA ASN A 164 7.54 -9.17 13.40
C ASN A 164 8.02 -8.36 12.19
N MET A 165 9.04 -8.84 11.45
CA MET A 165 9.51 -8.19 10.24
C MET A 165 8.46 -8.20 9.12
N VAL A 166 7.75 -9.32 8.95
CA VAL A 166 6.65 -9.44 7.98
C VAL A 166 5.54 -8.45 8.30
N LYS A 167 5.12 -8.37 9.56
CA LYS A 167 4.09 -7.41 10.01
C LYS A 167 4.53 -5.97 9.77
N ALA A 168 5.76 -5.62 10.13
CA ALA A 168 6.29 -4.27 9.92
C ALA A 168 6.37 -3.90 8.42
N ALA A 169 6.72 -4.85 7.56
CA ALA A 169 6.76 -4.63 6.11
C ALA A 169 5.34 -4.45 5.54
N HIS A 170 4.38 -5.28 5.96
CA HIS A 170 2.96 -5.15 5.62
C HIS A 170 2.41 -3.77 6.03
N ASP A 171 2.60 -3.38 7.29
CA ASP A 171 2.13 -2.07 7.80
C ASP A 171 2.77 -0.90 7.03
N LEU A 172 4.05 -1.02 6.68
CA LEU A 172 4.74 0.00 5.92
C LEU A 172 4.20 0.10 4.48
N LEU A 173 3.96 -1.02 3.81
CA LEU A 173 3.36 -1.05 2.47
C LEU A 173 1.95 -0.44 2.47
N LYS A 174 1.17 -0.70 3.52
CA LYS A 174 -0.13 -0.09 3.73
C LYS A 174 -0.07 1.42 3.86
N GLU A 175 0.81 1.95 4.70
CA GLU A 175 1.02 3.40 4.84
C GLU A 175 1.52 4.04 3.54
N ILE A 176 2.37 3.33 2.78
CA ILE A 176 2.83 3.80 1.47
C ILE A 176 1.67 3.84 0.47
N SER A 177 0.82 2.82 0.42
CA SER A 177 -0.38 2.75 -0.42
C SER A 177 -1.33 3.91 -0.16
N LEU A 178 -1.54 4.26 1.11
CA LEU A 178 -2.43 5.35 1.50
C LEU A 178 -1.86 6.74 1.20
N ARG A 179 -0.56 6.95 1.44
CA ARG A 179 0.05 8.31 1.40
C ARG A 179 0.78 8.62 0.10
N PHE A 180 1.40 7.62 -0.51
CA PHE A 180 2.24 7.77 -1.69
C PHE A 180 1.87 6.78 -2.83
N PRO A 181 0.60 6.72 -3.29
CA PRO A 181 0.20 5.80 -4.35
C PRO A 181 1.07 5.90 -5.61
N ALA A 182 1.55 7.11 -5.94
CA ALA A 182 2.39 7.36 -7.11
C ALA A 182 3.62 6.45 -7.21
N LEU A 183 4.19 6.00 -6.09
CA LEU A 183 5.37 5.12 -6.06
C LEU A 183 5.14 3.79 -6.77
N TYR A 184 3.90 3.32 -6.80
CA TYR A 184 3.54 2.05 -7.45
C TYR A 184 3.47 2.15 -8.96
N ARG A 185 3.53 3.34 -9.57
CA ARG A 185 3.42 3.54 -11.03
C ARG A 185 4.42 2.68 -11.82
N SER A 186 5.65 2.58 -11.33
CA SER A 186 6.69 1.75 -11.97
C SER A 186 6.51 0.23 -11.73
N HIS A 187 5.63 -0.15 -10.80
CA HIS A 187 5.50 -1.52 -10.28
C HIS A 187 4.13 -2.16 -10.56
N ILE A 188 3.22 -1.47 -11.26
CA ILE A 188 1.88 -2.00 -11.58
C ILE A 188 1.97 -3.38 -12.23
N GLY A 189 2.89 -3.55 -13.19
CA GLY A 189 3.07 -4.83 -13.89
C GLY A 189 3.54 -5.97 -12.99
N GLU A 190 4.36 -5.68 -11.97
CA GLU A 190 4.80 -6.68 -10.99
C GLU A 190 3.66 -7.00 -10.02
N LEU A 191 2.94 -5.99 -9.53
CA LEU A 191 1.79 -6.17 -8.66
C LEU A 191 0.68 -7.00 -9.32
N THR A 192 0.38 -6.78 -10.60
CA THR A 192 -0.62 -7.58 -11.32
C THR A 192 -0.17 -9.02 -11.55
N GLN A 193 1.13 -9.26 -11.68
CA GLN A 193 1.69 -10.61 -11.75
C GLN A 193 1.53 -11.35 -10.42
N LEU A 194 1.76 -10.67 -9.29
CA LEU A 194 1.61 -11.21 -7.93
C LEU A 194 0.17 -11.59 -7.57
N LEU A 195 -0.84 -11.13 -8.33
CA LEU A 195 -2.22 -11.60 -8.22
C LEU A 195 -2.44 -13.03 -8.77
N ALA A 196 -1.36 -13.78 -9.04
CA ALA A 196 -1.45 -15.18 -9.44
C ALA A 196 -1.85 -16.07 -8.25
N GLU A 197 -2.47 -17.22 -8.56
CA GLU A 197 -3.05 -18.11 -7.54
C GLU A 197 -2.01 -18.78 -6.64
N ASP A 198 -0.75 -18.83 -7.07
CA ASP A 198 0.36 -19.45 -6.33
C ASP A 198 1.03 -18.48 -5.33
N ALA A 199 0.57 -17.23 -5.26
CA ALA A 199 1.17 -16.22 -4.39
C ALA A 199 0.61 -16.29 -2.96
N ASN A 200 1.39 -15.77 -2.00
CA ASN A 200 0.98 -15.70 -0.60
C ASN A 200 -0.23 -14.76 -0.42
N GLU A 201 -1.21 -15.17 0.39
CA GLU A 201 -2.44 -14.42 0.66
C GLU A 201 -2.18 -12.98 1.14
N LEU A 202 -1.17 -12.77 2.01
CA LEU A 202 -0.83 -11.44 2.52
C LEU A 202 -0.24 -10.54 1.42
N LEU A 203 0.59 -11.10 0.53
CA LEU A 203 1.16 -10.37 -0.60
C LEU A 203 0.10 -10.03 -1.65
N ILE A 204 -0.87 -10.92 -1.85
CA ILE A 204 -2.03 -10.66 -2.70
C ILE A 204 -2.83 -9.49 -2.12
N GLU A 205 -3.10 -9.50 -0.82
CA GLU A 205 -3.81 -8.41 -0.16
C GLU A 205 -3.08 -7.07 -0.30
N ASP A 206 -1.77 -7.03 -0.01
CA ASP A 206 -0.94 -5.83 -0.16
C ASP A 206 -0.90 -5.33 -1.62
N SER A 207 -0.82 -6.26 -2.58
CA SER A 207 -0.84 -5.93 -4.00
C SER A 207 -2.18 -5.34 -4.43
N LEU A 208 -3.28 -5.93 -3.97
CA LEU A 208 -4.64 -5.43 -4.23
C LEU A 208 -4.85 -4.07 -3.57
N GLU A 209 -4.39 -3.87 -2.33
CA GLU A 209 -4.48 -2.58 -1.66
C GLU A 209 -3.74 -1.50 -2.44
N ALA A 210 -2.47 -1.75 -2.78
CA ALA A 210 -1.64 -0.83 -3.55
C ALA A 210 -2.28 -0.46 -4.90
N LEU A 211 -2.77 -1.46 -5.64
CA LEU A 211 -3.49 -1.25 -6.90
C LEU A 211 -4.76 -0.43 -6.68
N SER A 212 -5.54 -0.72 -5.63
CA SER A 212 -6.78 -0.01 -5.34
C SER A 212 -6.56 1.47 -5.04
N GLN A 213 -5.57 1.80 -4.21
CA GLN A 213 -5.25 3.18 -3.84
C GLN A 213 -4.62 3.92 -5.02
N PHE A 214 -3.79 3.23 -5.80
CA PHE A 214 -3.24 3.77 -7.04
C PHE A 214 -4.34 4.11 -8.04
N SER A 215 -5.24 3.16 -8.35
CA SER A 215 -6.35 3.35 -9.29
C SER A 215 -7.33 4.43 -8.85
N LYS A 216 -7.61 4.55 -7.54
CA LYS A 216 -8.41 5.67 -7.00
C LYS A 216 -7.77 7.02 -7.29
N LYS A 217 -6.45 7.12 -7.16
CA LYS A 217 -5.72 8.39 -7.32
C LYS A 217 -5.41 8.71 -8.79
N TYR A 218 -5.19 7.68 -9.61
CA TYR A 218 -4.82 7.77 -11.03
C TYR A 218 -5.73 6.89 -11.90
N PRO A 219 -7.03 7.23 -12.06
CA PRO A 219 -7.98 6.40 -12.81
C PRO A 219 -7.52 6.06 -14.24
N ASN A 220 -6.89 7.01 -14.93
CA ASN A 220 -6.43 6.88 -16.31
C ASN A 220 -5.24 5.92 -16.50
N GLU A 221 -4.57 5.53 -15.41
CA GLU A 221 -3.39 4.66 -15.43
C GLU A 221 -3.69 3.28 -14.80
N THR A 222 -4.96 3.00 -14.54
CA THR A 222 -5.42 1.72 -13.99
C THR A 222 -5.10 0.57 -14.95
N PRO A 223 -4.65 -0.61 -14.45
CA PRO A 223 -4.43 -1.78 -15.29
C PRO A 223 -5.68 -2.17 -16.09
N GLN A 224 -5.52 -2.37 -17.39
CA GLN A 224 -6.61 -2.74 -18.32
C GLN A 224 -6.45 -4.16 -18.88
N ASP A 225 -5.48 -4.93 -18.38
CA ASP A 225 -5.17 -6.23 -18.95
C ASP A 225 -6.23 -7.29 -18.61
N SER A 226 -6.58 -8.10 -19.61
CA SER A 226 -7.64 -9.12 -19.48
C SER A 226 -7.33 -10.19 -18.43
N ILE A 227 -6.05 -10.42 -18.12
CA ILE A 227 -5.61 -11.38 -17.11
C ILE A 227 -5.83 -10.80 -15.70
N CYS A 228 -5.38 -9.58 -15.43
CA CYS A 228 -5.66 -8.87 -14.18
C CYS A 228 -7.16 -8.74 -13.97
N LYS A 229 -7.92 -8.33 -14.98
CA LYS A 229 -9.39 -8.26 -14.91
C LYS A 229 -10.00 -9.57 -14.43
N ARG A 230 -9.59 -10.71 -15.00
CA ARG A 230 -10.10 -12.03 -14.61
C ARG A 230 -9.76 -12.36 -13.15
N ARG A 231 -8.52 -12.08 -12.73
CA ARG A 231 -8.04 -12.29 -11.36
C ARG A 231 -8.81 -11.42 -10.37
N LEU A 232 -8.98 -10.14 -10.67
CA LEU A 232 -9.76 -9.20 -9.86
C LEU A 232 -11.23 -9.65 -9.72
N ILE A 233 -11.86 -10.13 -10.81
CA ILE A 233 -13.21 -10.70 -10.73
C ILE A 233 -13.25 -11.92 -9.81
N LYS A 234 -12.23 -12.79 -9.86
CA LYS A 234 -12.12 -13.94 -8.94
C LYS A 234 -12.04 -13.47 -7.49
N TYR A 235 -11.14 -12.55 -7.16
CA TYR A 235 -11.01 -12.02 -5.79
C TYR A 235 -12.26 -11.27 -5.31
N ALA A 236 -12.99 -10.60 -6.21
CA ALA A 236 -14.27 -9.99 -5.87
C ALA A 236 -15.35 -11.04 -5.49
N LEU A 237 -15.30 -12.25 -6.04
CA LEU A 237 -16.31 -13.29 -5.79
C LEU A 237 -15.93 -14.26 -4.67
N GLU A 238 -14.64 -14.57 -4.54
CA GLU A 238 -14.13 -15.68 -3.71
C GLU A 238 -13.06 -15.22 -2.70
N GLY A 239 -12.57 -13.99 -2.79
CA GLY A 239 -11.50 -13.50 -1.90
C GLY A 239 -11.98 -13.13 -0.51
N SER A 240 -11.02 -12.78 0.37
CA SER A 240 -11.30 -12.22 1.69
C SER A 240 -12.07 -10.89 1.58
N GLN A 241 -12.64 -10.41 2.68
CA GLN A 241 -13.37 -9.15 2.71
C GLN A 241 -12.53 -7.97 2.14
N GLN A 242 -11.25 -7.90 2.52
CA GLN A 242 -10.32 -6.86 2.08
C GLN A 242 -9.96 -7.04 0.60
N GLN A 243 -9.62 -8.26 0.19
CA GLN A 243 -9.30 -8.57 -1.21
C GLN A 243 -10.47 -8.24 -2.14
N ALA A 244 -11.69 -8.63 -1.77
CA ALA A 244 -12.89 -8.39 -2.56
C ALA A 244 -13.19 -6.88 -2.68
N LYS A 245 -13.05 -6.14 -1.58
CA LYS A 245 -13.18 -4.67 -1.57
C LYS A 245 -12.17 -4.00 -2.50
N TYR A 246 -10.89 -4.32 -2.36
CA TYR A 246 -9.82 -3.73 -3.17
C TYR A 246 -9.96 -4.11 -4.65
N ALA A 247 -10.33 -5.35 -4.95
CA ALA A 247 -10.58 -5.78 -6.32
C ALA A 247 -11.77 -5.02 -6.95
N ALA A 248 -12.88 -4.85 -6.21
CA ALA A 248 -14.04 -4.10 -6.69
C ALA A 248 -13.71 -2.63 -6.98
N ILE A 249 -12.87 -2.00 -6.16
CA ILE A 249 -12.38 -0.63 -6.39
C ILE A 249 -11.63 -0.54 -7.72
N VAL A 250 -10.67 -1.44 -7.97
CA VAL A 250 -9.87 -1.42 -9.20
C VAL A 250 -10.77 -1.64 -10.42
N LEU A 251 -11.68 -2.62 -10.35
CA LEU A 251 -12.66 -2.90 -11.41
C LEU A 251 -13.57 -1.69 -11.70
N GLY A 252 -13.90 -0.89 -10.68
CA GLY A 252 -14.69 0.33 -10.83
C GLY A 252 -13.99 1.46 -11.58
N GLN A 253 -12.66 1.40 -11.71
CA GLN A 253 -11.85 2.37 -12.45
C GLN A 253 -11.51 1.89 -13.87
N MET A 254 -11.85 0.65 -14.24
CA MET A 254 -11.65 0.13 -15.60
C MET A 254 -12.64 0.72 -16.60
N HIS A 255 -12.29 0.71 -17.88
CA HIS A 255 -13.12 1.30 -18.94
C HIS A 255 -14.48 0.60 -19.10
N ASP A 256 -14.51 -0.71 -18.91
CA ASP A 256 -15.68 -1.58 -19.05
C ASP A 256 -16.39 -1.88 -17.72
N LYS A 257 -16.22 -0.98 -16.73
CA LYS A 257 -16.80 -1.10 -15.38
C LYS A 257 -18.28 -1.50 -15.37
N TYR A 258 -19.10 -0.95 -16.25
CA TYR A 258 -20.53 -1.24 -16.29
C TYR A 258 -20.81 -2.72 -16.64
N GLN A 259 -20.07 -3.29 -17.58
CA GLN A 259 -20.22 -4.70 -17.97
C GLN A 259 -19.72 -5.62 -16.86
N ILE A 260 -18.58 -5.27 -16.25
CA ILE A 260 -18.01 -6.01 -15.13
C ILE A 260 -18.99 -6.07 -13.96
N PHE A 261 -19.51 -4.91 -13.57
CA PHE A 261 -20.39 -4.76 -12.42
C PHE A 261 -21.74 -5.44 -12.63
N THR A 262 -22.30 -5.36 -13.83
CA THR A 262 -23.51 -6.14 -14.19
C THR A 262 -23.24 -7.65 -14.04
N GLY A 263 -22.07 -8.12 -14.47
CA GLY A 263 -21.66 -9.52 -14.32
C GLY A 263 -21.47 -9.94 -12.87
N LEU A 264 -20.93 -9.05 -12.02
CA LEU A 264 -20.78 -9.30 -10.58
C LEU A 264 -22.12 -9.34 -9.87
N LEU A 265 -23.01 -8.37 -10.12
CA LEU A 265 -24.35 -8.33 -9.51
C LEU A 265 -25.14 -9.61 -9.80
N ARG A 266 -25.16 -10.06 -11.06
CA ARG A 266 -25.84 -11.31 -11.46
C ARG A 266 -25.30 -12.57 -10.77
N LYS A 267 -24.04 -12.55 -10.32
CA LYS A 267 -23.43 -13.69 -9.61
C LYS A 267 -23.60 -13.57 -8.09
N ILE A 268 -23.57 -12.36 -7.55
CA ILE A 268 -23.62 -12.11 -6.12
C ILE A 268 -25.06 -12.14 -5.62
N VAL A 269 -25.97 -11.35 -6.22
CA VAL A 269 -27.34 -11.16 -5.71
C VAL A 269 -28.10 -12.48 -5.52
N PRO A 270 -28.09 -13.44 -6.46
CA PRO A 270 -28.81 -14.71 -6.27
C PRO A 270 -28.18 -15.63 -5.21
N ASN A 271 -26.91 -15.43 -4.88
CA ASN A 271 -26.16 -16.24 -3.92
C ASN A 271 -26.03 -15.56 -2.55
N LEU A 272 -26.74 -14.44 -2.33
CA LEU A 272 -26.81 -13.80 -1.02
C LEU A 272 -27.57 -14.72 -0.07
N SER A 273 -26.80 -15.40 0.78
CA SER A 273 -27.30 -16.24 1.85
C SER A 273 -26.48 -15.99 3.11
N HIS A 274 -27.13 -16.03 4.26
CA HIS A 274 -26.50 -15.93 5.57
C HIS A 274 -25.39 -16.99 5.75
N ASP A 275 -25.61 -18.20 5.24
CA ASP A 275 -24.72 -19.34 5.45
C ASP A 275 -23.55 -19.37 4.44
N SER A 276 -23.49 -18.37 3.55
CA SER A 276 -22.38 -18.24 2.60
C SER A 276 -21.11 -17.81 3.33
N PRO A 277 -19.99 -18.54 3.20
CA PRO A 277 -18.72 -18.13 3.79
C PRO A 277 -18.21 -16.80 3.22
N ASN A 278 -18.66 -16.42 2.02
CA ASN A 278 -18.21 -15.22 1.30
C ASN A 278 -19.15 -14.02 1.47
N LEU A 279 -20.11 -14.09 2.40
CA LEU A 279 -21.10 -13.04 2.60
C LEU A 279 -20.48 -11.65 2.84
N LEU A 280 -19.47 -11.57 3.71
CA LEU A 280 -18.78 -10.30 4.01
C LEU A 280 -18.06 -9.73 2.78
N SER A 281 -17.45 -10.60 1.98
CA SER A 281 -16.79 -10.25 0.73
C SER A 281 -17.80 -9.72 -0.30
N HIS A 282 -18.93 -10.41 -0.45
CA HIS A 282 -20.02 -10.02 -1.34
C HIS A 282 -20.64 -8.68 -0.94
N LEU A 283 -20.92 -8.46 0.35
CA LEU A 283 -21.43 -7.17 0.85
C LEU A 283 -20.41 -6.05 0.63
N SER A 284 -19.12 -6.32 0.81
CA SER A 284 -18.07 -5.33 0.56
C SER A 284 -18.04 -4.93 -0.91
N VAL A 285 -18.14 -5.89 -1.83
CA VAL A 285 -18.23 -5.63 -3.28
C VAL A 285 -19.48 -4.82 -3.60
N LEU A 286 -20.65 -5.21 -3.09
CA LEU A 286 -21.91 -4.48 -3.29
C LEU A 286 -21.80 -3.01 -2.81
N SER A 287 -21.10 -2.75 -1.70
CA SER A 287 -20.89 -1.39 -1.20
C SER A 287 -20.04 -0.53 -2.15
N GLU A 288 -18.98 -1.10 -2.72
CA GLU A 288 -18.14 -0.40 -3.70
C GLU A 288 -18.87 -0.25 -5.06
N LEU A 289 -19.69 -1.24 -5.46
CA LEU A 289 -20.55 -1.15 -6.65
C LEU A 289 -21.54 0.01 -6.54
N ALA A 290 -22.17 0.18 -5.39
CA ALA A 290 -23.06 1.30 -5.13
C ALA A 290 -22.33 2.66 -5.26
N LEU A 291 -21.07 2.72 -4.80
CA LEU A 291 -20.26 3.94 -4.86
C LEU A 291 -19.82 4.30 -6.30
N TYR A 292 -19.36 3.32 -7.08
CA TYR A 292 -18.77 3.58 -8.41
C TYR A 292 -19.77 3.47 -9.58
N SER A 293 -20.94 2.86 -9.37
CA SER A 293 -21.97 2.67 -10.40
C SER A 293 -23.38 2.59 -9.81
N SER A 294 -23.83 3.70 -9.22
CA SER A 294 -25.19 3.86 -8.68
C SER A 294 -26.28 3.36 -9.63
N SER A 295 -26.21 3.68 -10.93
CA SER A 295 -27.26 3.32 -11.89
C SER A 295 -27.46 1.82 -12.06
N LYS A 296 -26.38 1.03 -11.99
CA LYS A 296 -26.46 -0.43 -12.12
C LYS A 296 -26.79 -1.11 -10.80
N TYR A 297 -26.38 -0.51 -9.70
CA TYR A 297 -26.80 -0.96 -8.38
C TYR A 297 -28.30 -0.76 -8.15
N GLU A 298 -28.86 0.37 -8.61
CA GLU A 298 -30.30 0.69 -8.48
C GLU A 298 -31.21 -0.39 -9.07
N GLU A 299 -30.81 -1.02 -10.19
CA GLU A 299 -31.57 -2.11 -10.85
C GLU A 299 -31.83 -3.32 -9.92
N GLU A 300 -30.93 -3.61 -8.97
CA GLU A 300 -31.00 -4.75 -8.04
C GLU A 300 -31.17 -4.30 -6.58
N SER A 301 -31.32 -3.00 -6.35
CA SER A 301 -31.26 -2.38 -5.01
C SER A 301 -32.38 -2.86 -4.08
N GLU A 302 -33.56 -3.15 -4.62
CA GLU A 302 -34.70 -3.66 -3.86
C GLU A 302 -34.40 -5.04 -3.28
N ALA A 303 -33.90 -5.97 -4.10
CA ALA A 303 -33.52 -7.32 -3.66
C ALA A 303 -32.40 -7.31 -2.62
N ILE A 304 -31.39 -6.45 -2.82
CA ILE A 304 -30.26 -6.31 -1.87
C ILE A 304 -30.75 -5.73 -0.55
N THR A 305 -31.58 -4.68 -0.59
CA THR A 305 -32.12 -4.02 0.60
C THR A 305 -33.05 -4.97 1.37
N GLU A 306 -33.87 -5.74 0.66
CA GLU A 306 -34.73 -6.76 1.26
C GLU A 306 -33.91 -7.78 2.05
N PHE A 307 -32.84 -8.32 1.47
CA PHE A 307 -31.93 -9.23 2.16
C PHE A 307 -31.27 -8.57 3.38
N ILE A 308 -30.69 -7.38 3.23
CA ILE A 308 -30.01 -6.68 4.35
C ILE A 308 -30.98 -6.40 5.49
N ILE A 309 -32.18 -5.90 5.19
CA ILE A 309 -33.13 -5.51 6.22
C ILE A 309 -33.78 -6.75 6.85
N LYS A 310 -34.33 -7.67 6.05
CA LYS A 310 -35.12 -8.79 6.56
C LYS A 310 -34.27 -9.94 7.09
N GLU A 311 -33.21 -10.31 6.39
CA GLU A 311 -32.42 -11.50 6.72
C GLU A 311 -31.22 -11.19 7.63
N LEU A 312 -30.64 -9.97 7.56
CA LEU A 312 -29.50 -9.59 8.39
C LEU A 312 -29.84 -8.72 9.60
N ILE A 313 -30.60 -7.62 9.42
CA ILE A 313 -30.85 -6.66 10.50
C ILE A 313 -32.00 -7.11 11.41
N TYR A 314 -33.13 -7.55 10.84
CA TYR A 314 -34.29 -7.96 11.65
C TYR A 314 -34.13 -9.32 12.32
N THR A 315 -33.24 -10.17 11.82
CA THR A 315 -32.90 -11.44 12.45
C THR A 315 -31.89 -11.21 13.58
N ASN A 316 -32.38 -10.74 14.73
CA ASN A 316 -31.54 -10.49 15.90
C ASN A 316 -31.07 -11.83 16.51
N ARG A 317 -29.93 -12.35 16.05
CA ARG A 317 -29.34 -13.61 16.50
C ARG A 317 -28.20 -13.34 17.49
N TYR A 318 -28.55 -12.88 18.68
CA TYR A 318 -27.75 -13.17 19.88
C TYR A 318 -28.15 -14.56 20.38
N GLN A 319 -27.52 -15.60 19.83
CA GLN A 319 -27.42 -16.91 20.46
C GLN A 319 -26.01 -17.45 20.23
#